data_AF-A0A524NSZ2-F1
#
_entry.id   AF-A0A524NSZ2-F1
#
_cell.length_a   1.000
_cell.length_b   1.000
_cell.length_c   1.000
_cell.angle_alpha   90.00
_cell.angle_beta   90.00
_cell.angle_gamma   90.00
#
_symmetry.space_group_name_H-M   'P 1'
#
loop_
_entity.id
_entity.type
_entity.pdbx_description
1 polymer ?
#
loop_
_entity_poly.entity_id
_entity_poly.type
_entity_poly.pdbx_seq_one_letter_code
_entity_poly.pdbx_strand_id
1 'polypeptide(L)'
;MKQICILLFLIASQQILAQQASEELTYKNHQFDFWLGTWEVYKYGTDTLVGHSRIESINDGLGLLENYSVALGKYQGKSLNKYNPARERWEQYWIDNSGLTLF
;
A
#
# COMPACT_ATOMS: atom_id res chain seq x y z
N MET A 1 10.89 40.91 24.74
CA MET A 1 11.27 39.52 25.10
C MET A 1 10.05 38.59 25.22
N LYS A 2 9.04 38.87 26.06
CA LYS A 2 7.82 38.03 26.19
C LYS A 2 7.12 37.71 24.87
N GLN A 3 6.90 38.69 23.99
CA GLN A 3 6.23 38.46 22.71
C GLN A 3 7.06 37.63 21.72
N ILE A 4 8.39 37.76 21.75
CA ILE A 4 9.31 36.94 20.94
C ILE A 4 9.24 35.48 21.38
N CYS A 5 9.20 35.22 22.70
CA CYS A 5 9.05 33.86 23.23
C CYS A 5 7.69 33.24 22.85
N ILE A 6 6.59 34.02 22.87
CA ILE A 6 5.26 33.54 22.47
C ILE A 6 5.23 33.20 20.97
N LEU A 7 5.85 34.05 20.12
CA LEU A 7 5.90 33.82 18.67
C LEU A 7 6.73 32.58 18.31
N LEU A 8 7.88 32.39 18.97
CA LEU A 8 8.72 31.20 18.81
C LEU A 8 8.00 29.91 19.26
N PHE A 9 7.24 29.98 20.36
CA PHE A 9 6.43 28.85 20.82
C PHE A 9 5.30 28.50 19.84
N LEU A 10 4.64 29.49 19.25
CA LEU A 10 3.60 29.27 18.25
C LEU A 10 4.16 28.56 17.00
N ILE A 11 5.31 29.00 16.49
CA ILE A 11 5.96 28.40 15.32
C ILE A 11 6.36 26.95 15.60
N ALA A 12 6.94 26.67 16.77
CA ALA A 12 7.31 25.31 17.17
C ALA A 12 6.09 24.37 17.25
N SER A 13 4.95 24.86 17.73
CA SER A 13 3.72 24.05 17.82
C SER A 13 3.14 23.65 16.45
N GLN A 14 3.27 24.52 15.43
CA GLN A 14 2.80 24.20 14.08
C GLN A 14 3.68 23.15 13.40
N GLN A 15 4.99 23.14 13.69
CA GLN A 15 5.91 22.13 13.16
C GLN A 15 5.63 20.73 13.74
N ILE A 16 5.28 20.64 15.02
CA ILE A 16 4.96 19.35 15.68
C ILE A 16 3.71 18.71 15.05
N LEU A 17 2.64 19.49 14.84
CA LEU A 17 1.40 18.99 14.24
C LEU A 17 1.61 18.49 12.80
N ALA A 18 2.41 19.20 12.01
CA ALA A 18 2.74 18.79 10.64
C ALA A 18 3.58 17.49 10.62
N GLN A 19 4.52 17.34 11.55
CA GLN A 19 5.32 16.13 11.69
C GLN A 19 4.45 14.91 12.03
N GLN A 20 3.53 15.05 12.98
CA GLN A 20 2.61 13.96 13.37
C GLN A 20 1.70 13.54 12.21
N ALA A 21 1.16 14.49 11.44
CA ALA A 21 0.33 14.18 10.28
C ALA A 21 1.13 13.48 9.16
N SER A 22 2.39 13.88 8.96
CA SER A 22 3.30 13.23 8.01
C SER A 22 3.62 11.78 8.43
N GLU A 23 3.93 11.57 9.71
CA GLU A 23 4.22 10.23 10.26
C GLU A 23 3.02 9.30 10.16
N GLU A 24 1.82 9.81 10.44
CA GLU A 24 0.58 9.04 10.31
C GLU A 24 0.33 8.62 8.85
N LEU A 25 0.51 9.53 7.90
CA LEU A 25 0.34 9.22 6.48
C LEU A 25 1.39 8.21 6.00
N THR A 26 2.65 8.36 6.42
CA THR A 26 3.69 7.37 6.16
C THR A 26 3.28 6.01 6.71
N TYR A 27 2.89 5.93 7.98
CA TYR A 27 2.43 4.68 8.57
C TYR A 27 1.28 4.04 7.77
N LYS A 28 0.27 4.83 7.40
CA LYS A 28 -0.89 4.37 6.62
C LYS A 28 -0.50 3.81 5.25
N ASN A 29 0.44 4.44 4.53
CA ASN A 29 0.93 3.94 3.24
C ASN A 29 1.70 2.61 3.36
N HIS A 30 2.34 2.37 4.50
CA HIS A 30 3.17 1.18 4.76
C HIS A 30 2.45 0.06 5.51
N GLN A 31 1.15 0.18 5.78
CA GLN A 31 0.39 -0.83 6.52
C GLN A 31 0.42 -2.22 5.86
N PHE A 32 0.56 -2.29 4.53
CA PHE A 32 0.58 -3.55 3.78
C PHE A 32 1.99 -4.01 3.39
N ASP A 33 3.04 -3.43 3.98
CA ASP A 33 4.43 -3.86 3.73
C ASP A 33 4.68 -5.33 4.11
N PHE A 34 3.86 -5.91 5.00
CA PHE A 34 3.90 -7.34 5.30
C PHE A 34 3.64 -8.24 4.08
N TRP A 35 3.04 -7.70 3.02
CA TRP A 35 2.69 -8.43 1.81
C TRP A 35 3.80 -8.42 0.76
N LEU A 36 4.83 -7.58 0.93
CA LEU A 36 5.97 -7.49 0.01
C LEU A 36 6.73 -8.83 -0.09
N GLY A 37 7.08 -9.22 -1.31
CA GLY A 37 7.86 -10.42 -1.58
C GLY A 37 7.22 -11.35 -2.60
N THR A 38 7.64 -12.61 -2.56
CA THR A 38 7.15 -13.66 -3.45
C THR A 38 6.39 -14.69 -2.64
N TRP A 39 5.22 -15.09 -3.14
CA TRP A 39 4.30 -15.99 -2.47
C TRP A 39 3.93 -17.16 -3.37
N GLU A 40 3.84 -18.33 -2.75
CA GLU A 40 3.12 -19.48 -3.29
C GLU A 40 1.68 -19.42 -2.77
N VAL A 41 0.72 -19.49 -3.68
CA VAL A 41 -0.71 -19.37 -3.35
C VAL A 41 -1.32 -20.75 -3.36
N TYR A 42 -1.88 -21.16 -2.22
CA TYR A 42 -2.51 -22.47 -2.04
C TYR A 42 -4.03 -22.35 -1.96
N LYS A 43 -4.72 -23.38 -2.44
CA LYS A 43 -6.17 -23.50 -2.25
C LYS A 43 -6.46 -23.67 -0.75
N TYR A 44 -7.42 -22.89 -0.24
CA TYR A 44 -7.78 -22.94 1.17
C TYR A 44 -8.15 -24.35 1.63
N GLY A 45 -7.53 -24.79 2.73
CA GLY A 45 -7.73 -26.10 3.33
C GLY A 45 -7.02 -27.26 2.64
N THR A 46 -6.12 -26.99 1.67
CA THR A 46 -5.34 -28.04 0.99
C THR A 46 -3.89 -27.59 0.73
N ASP A 47 -3.03 -28.55 0.40
CA ASP A 47 -1.65 -28.28 -0.07
C ASP A 47 -1.58 -28.12 -1.60
N THR A 48 -2.70 -27.77 -2.24
CA THR A 48 -2.76 -27.60 -3.69
C THR A 48 -2.28 -26.20 -4.08
N LEU A 49 -1.11 -26.10 -4.70
CA LEU A 49 -0.60 -24.87 -5.30
C LEU A 49 -1.51 -24.44 -6.47
N VAL A 50 -2.02 -23.20 -6.41
CA VAL A 50 -2.90 -22.62 -7.44
C VAL A 50 -2.27 -21.45 -8.18
N GLY A 51 -1.23 -20.83 -7.63
CA GLY A 51 -0.56 -19.70 -8.27
C GLY A 51 0.68 -19.22 -7.56
N HIS A 52 1.30 -18.22 -8.17
CA HIS A 52 2.42 -17.47 -7.64
C HIS A 52 2.06 -15.99 -7.66
N SER A 53 2.49 -15.26 -6.63
CA SER A 53 2.31 -13.81 -6.57
C SER A 53 3.64 -13.14 -6.21
N ARG A 54 3.99 -12.08 -6.94
CA ARG A 54 5.13 -11.21 -6.63
C ARG A 54 4.63 -9.80 -6.38
N ILE A 55 4.78 -9.32 -5.15
CA ILE A 55 4.35 -8.00 -4.70
C ILE A 55 5.58 -7.12 -4.49
N GLU A 56 5.60 -5.98 -5.17
CA GLU A 56 6.68 -5.00 -5.15
C GLU A 56 6.16 -3.64 -4.70
N SER A 57 6.98 -2.92 -3.94
CA SER A 57 6.73 -1.50 -3.67
C SER A 57 7.03 -0.67 -4.92
N ILE A 58 6.16 0.29 -5.21
CA ILE A 58 6.27 1.21 -6.35
C ILE A 58 6.07 2.65 -5.88
N ASN A 59 6.48 3.60 -6.71
CA ASN A 59 6.23 5.04 -6.48
C ASN A 59 6.65 5.50 -5.06
N ASP A 60 7.89 5.20 -4.68
CA ASP A 60 8.48 5.63 -3.41
C ASP A 60 7.72 5.16 -2.15
N GLY A 61 7.12 3.96 -2.20
CA GLY A 61 6.36 3.40 -1.07
C GLY A 61 4.89 3.79 -1.03
N LEU A 62 4.40 4.55 -2.01
CA LEU A 62 3.01 5.01 -2.05
C LEU A 62 2.04 4.00 -2.69
N GLY A 63 2.56 2.91 -3.24
CA GLY A 63 1.74 1.83 -3.80
C GLY A 63 2.45 0.50 -3.84
N LEU A 64 1.66 -0.54 -4.05
CA LEU A 64 2.10 -1.91 -4.25
C LEU A 64 1.63 -2.41 -5.63
N LEU A 65 2.53 -3.04 -6.38
CA LEU A 65 2.22 -3.76 -7.61
C LEU A 65 2.30 -5.26 -7.35
N GLU A 66 1.19 -5.95 -7.54
CA GLU A 66 1.14 -7.40 -7.59
C GLU A 66 1.29 -7.90 -9.03
N ASN A 67 2.06 -8.97 -9.20
CA ASN A 67 2.11 -9.78 -10.40
C ASN A 67 1.67 -11.20 -10.06
N TYR A 68 0.45 -11.58 -10.43
CA TYR A 68 -0.11 -12.91 -10.18
C TYR A 68 -0.08 -13.78 -11.44
N SER A 69 0.27 -15.06 -11.28
CA SER A 69 0.12 -16.09 -12.31
C SER A 69 -0.43 -17.38 -11.71
N VAL A 70 -1.25 -18.10 -12.48
CA VAL A 70 -1.68 -19.44 -12.06
C VAL A 70 -0.55 -20.45 -12.17
N ALA A 71 -0.54 -21.45 -11.30
CA ALA A 71 0.44 -22.53 -11.32
C ALA A 71 0.30 -23.40 -12.59
N LEU A 72 -0.93 -23.55 -13.10
CA LEU A 72 -1.25 -24.30 -14.31
C LEU A 72 -2.15 -23.49 -15.23
N GLY A 73 -1.79 -23.41 -16.51
CA GLY A 73 -2.53 -22.67 -17.53
C GLY A 73 -1.86 -21.36 -17.90
N LYS A 74 -2.64 -20.38 -18.38
CA LYS A 74 -2.14 -19.10 -18.90
C LYS A 74 -2.73 -17.88 -18.20
N TYR A 75 -3.58 -18.06 -17.18
CA TYR A 75 -4.20 -16.93 -16.51
C TYR A 75 -3.15 -16.13 -15.72
N GLN A 76 -3.18 -14.82 -15.86
CA GLN A 76 -2.31 -13.91 -15.12
C GLN A 76 -3.03 -12.60 -14.89
N GLY A 77 -2.71 -11.94 -13.79
CA GLY A 77 -3.26 -10.65 -13.45
C GLY A 77 -2.28 -9.78 -12.72
N LYS A 78 -2.65 -8.51 -12.60
CA LYS A 78 -1.90 -7.51 -11.85
C LYS A 78 -2.87 -6.71 -11.00
N SER A 79 -2.44 -6.40 -9.78
CA SER A 79 -3.17 -5.50 -8.91
C SER A 79 -2.31 -4.31 -8.50
N LEU A 80 -2.90 -3.12 -8.53
CA LEU A 80 -2.34 -1.92 -7.93
C LEU A 80 -3.07 -1.68 -6.61
N ASN A 81 -2.32 -1.61 -5.52
CA ASN A 81 -2.87 -1.40 -4.19
C ASN A 81 -2.25 -0.14 -3.59
N LYS A 82 -3.08 0.77 -3.07
CA LYS A 82 -2.59 1.99 -2.42
C LYS A 82 -3.52 2.41 -1.29
N TYR A 83 -2.96 3.11 -0.31
CA TYR A 83 -3.77 3.85 0.64
C TYR A 83 -4.30 5.15 0.00
N ASN A 84 -5.57 5.46 0.21
CA ASN A 84 -6.20 6.70 -0.22
C ASN A 84 -6.43 7.61 0.99
N PRO A 85 -5.63 8.68 1.18
CA PRO A 85 -5.78 9.56 2.34
C PRO A 85 -7.08 10.36 2.33
N ALA A 86 -7.67 10.65 1.17
CA ALA A 86 -8.94 11.37 1.09
C ALA A 86 -10.15 10.51 1.49
N ARG A 87 -10.02 9.18 1.42
CA ARG A 87 -11.09 8.22 1.77
C ARG A 87 -10.76 7.33 2.96
N GLU A 88 -9.59 7.54 3.53
CA GLU A 88 -9.03 6.82 4.68
C GLU A 88 -9.08 5.29 4.58
N ARG A 89 -8.76 4.74 3.40
CA ARG A 89 -8.79 3.28 3.18
C ARG A 89 -7.80 2.84 2.11
N TRP A 90 -7.48 1.55 2.12
CA TRP A 90 -6.83 0.88 1.01
C TRP A 90 -7.79 0.69 -0.16
N GLU A 91 -7.29 0.90 -1.37
CA GLU A 91 -7.99 0.70 -2.64
C GLU A 91 -7.17 -0.27 -3.50
N GLN A 92 -7.85 -1.13 -4.24
CA GLN A 92 -7.25 -2.06 -5.18
C GLN A 92 -7.82 -1.84 -6.57
N TYR A 93 -6.96 -1.95 -7.58
CA TYR A 93 -7.34 -1.99 -8.98
C TYR A 93 -6.75 -3.23 -9.63
N TRP A 94 -7.59 -4.10 -10.18
CA TRP A 94 -7.17 -5.36 -10.78
C TRP A 94 -7.36 -5.34 -12.29
N ILE A 95 -6.39 -5.88 -13.02
CA ILE A 95 -6.53 -6.24 -14.44
C ILE A 95 -6.01 -7.66 -14.67
N ASP A 96 -6.67 -8.42 -15.53
CA ASP A 96 -6.16 -9.72 -15.97
C ASP A 96 -6.07 -9.87 -17.49
N ASN A 97 -5.43 -10.95 -17.91
CA ASN A 97 -5.23 -11.26 -19.32
C ASN A 97 -6.47 -11.82 -20.04
N SER A 98 -7.62 -11.90 -19.36
CA SER A 98 -8.92 -12.13 -19.99
C SER A 98 -9.63 -10.81 -20.36
N GLY A 99 -9.10 -9.67 -19.91
CA GLY A 99 -9.68 -8.35 -20.11
C GLY A 99 -10.65 -7.93 -19.00
N LEU A 100 -10.78 -8.70 -17.92
CA LEU A 100 -11.55 -8.31 -16.74
C LEU A 100 -10.81 -7.20 -15.97
N THR A 101 -11.57 -6.24 -15.45
CA THR A 101 -11.07 -5.18 -14.56
C THR A 101 -11.98 -5.07 -13.33
N LEU A 102 -11.38 -4.92 -12.14
CA LEU A 102 -12.09 -4.66 -10.87
C LEU A 102 -11.56 -3.37 -10.24
N PHE A 103 -12.45 -2.56 -9.65
CA PHE A 103 -12.18 -1.25 -9.04
C PHE A 103 -12.81 -1.14 -7.64
#